data_AF-A0A328KKQ1-F1
#
_entry.id   AF-A0A328KKQ1-F1
#
_cell.length_a   1.000
_cell.length_b   1.000
_cell.length_c   1.000
_cell.angle_alpha   90.00
_cell.angle_beta   90.00
_cell.angle_gamma   90.00
#
_symmetry.space_group_name_H-M   'P 1'
#
loop_
_entity.id
_entity.type
_entity.pdbx_description
1 polymer ?
#
loop_
_entity_poly.entity_id
_entity_poly.type
_entity_poly.pdbx_seq_one_letter_code
_entity_poly.pdbx_strand_id
1 'polypeptide(L)'
;MFSKLNEKINYYYKEKKDDLMFVTLFITIPLFLYIFLPTLFEILGIFYPIIIFILESRRSNKRYEEAQRDANNLRLKELEQREDFYRPIFVTTNNGIKLIMKKKNLVIENINFFSDATGRIYKQIMKTDDVISFENTPVESTGVAFPNEFFIFADTMLGERIVFGYFFGGQKIYKCLKEDGDFLMPRGSNMEDYTIAKINKEWKSYNTNRTNWPIEIEKYFFYSTQFYREKMYIPENILKSLLATSNTKNIFEEIFERLLKYHKEYLFTRDSIINVLELYFEFVKSNSMEFDLNYDGINFNFINKKEYGIKDCLLTNKPIFSQDMDLNIVSSYEKIIELIRNGEIRDRYGLIEFSLYTLIELFKNTKISPQINNRLILKKYDLINILEFENYIFKDYLKSFE
;
A
#
# COMPACT_ATOMS: atom_id res chain seq x y z
N MET A 1 -107.21 25.38 -5.80
CA MET A 1 -107.42 26.80 -5.43
C MET A 1 -106.38 27.33 -4.44
N PHE A 2 -105.77 26.51 -3.56
CA PHE A 2 -104.73 26.96 -2.62
C PHE A 2 -103.34 27.28 -3.24
N SER A 3 -103.00 26.80 -4.44
CA SER A 3 -101.66 27.11 -5.01
C SER A 3 -101.51 28.56 -5.48
N LYS A 4 -102.58 29.21 -5.92
CA LYS A 4 -102.53 30.56 -6.50
C LYS A 4 -102.28 31.69 -5.48
N LEU A 5 -102.59 31.46 -4.19
CA LEU A 5 -102.36 32.48 -3.16
C LEU A 5 -100.90 32.47 -2.68
N ASN A 6 -100.29 31.29 -2.61
CA ASN A 6 -98.89 31.14 -2.19
C ASN A 6 -97.89 31.71 -3.21
N GLU A 7 -98.23 31.67 -4.50
CA GLU A 7 -97.38 32.26 -5.55
C GLU A 7 -97.30 33.79 -5.44
N LYS A 8 -98.41 34.48 -5.12
CA LYS A 8 -98.42 35.95 -5.07
C LYS A 8 -97.63 36.53 -3.91
N ILE A 9 -97.64 35.88 -2.74
CA ILE A 9 -96.88 36.34 -1.57
C ILE A 9 -95.37 36.10 -1.77
N ASN A 10 -95.01 34.96 -2.37
CA ASN A 10 -93.61 34.65 -2.68
C ASN A 10 -93.02 35.57 -3.76
N TYR A 11 -93.82 36.01 -4.73
CA TYR A 11 -93.36 36.96 -5.75
C TYR A 11 -92.98 38.32 -5.14
N TYR A 12 -93.85 38.88 -4.28
CA TYR A 12 -93.64 40.23 -3.74
C TYR A 12 -92.44 40.35 -2.78
N TYR A 13 -92.11 39.28 -2.05
CA TYR A 13 -90.93 39.26 -1.17
C TYR A 13 -89.61 39.03 -1.91
N LYS A 14 -89.65 38.40 -3.09
CA LYS A 14 -88.46 38.11 -3.88
C LYS A 14 -87.91 39.39 -4.54
N GLU A 15 -88.80 40.18 -5.14
CA GLU A 15 -88.43 41.37 -5.93
C GLU A 15 -87.70 42.43 -5.09
N LYS A 16 -88.16 42.75 -3.88
CA LYS A 16 -87.50 43.74 -3.00
C LYS A 16 -86.17 43.27 -2.39
N LYS A 17 -85.94 41.97 -2.27
CA LYS A 17 -84.69 41.41 -1.74
C LYS A 17 -83.58 41.47 -2.80
N ASP A 18 -83.95 41.29 -4.05
CA ASP A 18 -83.03 41.32 -5.19
C ASP A 18 -82.49 42.74 -5.42
N ASP A 19 -83.31 43.79 -5.26
CA ASP A 19 -82.87 45.19 -5.38
C ASP A 19 -81.87 45.61 -4.28
N LEU A 20 -82.08 45.19 -3.03
CA LEU A 20 -81.19 45.52 -1.91
C LEU A 20 -79.84 44.78 -2.02
N MET A 21 -79.86 43.54 -2.52
CA MET A 21 -78.63 42.82 -2.88
C MET A 21 -77.88 43.51 -4.01
N PHE A 22 -78.59 44.01 -5.03
CA PHE A 22 -77.96 44.67 -6.17
C PHE A 22 -77.20 45.93 -5.77
N VAL A 23 -77.81 46.78 -4.92
CA VAL A 23 -77.18 48.02 -4.45
C VAL A 23 -75.99 47.75 -3.54
N THR A 24 -76.08 46.74 -2.65
CA THR A 24 -74.96 46.36 -1.79
C THR A 24 -73.78 45.81 -2.60
N LEU A 25 -74.02 44.96 -3.61
CA LEU A 25 -72.98 44.45 -4.50
C LEU A 25 -72.31 45.57 -5.32
N PHE A 26 -73.08 46.52 -5.85
CA PHE A 26 -72.54 47.58 -6.72
C PHE A 26 -71.68 48.62 -5.99
N ILE A 27 -71.87 48.81 -4.68
CA ILE A 27 -71.09 49.77 -3.89
C ILE A 27 -69.92 49.08 -3.18
N THR A 28 -70.14 47.90 -2.61
CA THR A 28 -69.13 47.22 -1.81
C THR A 28 -67.97 46.70 -2.64
N ILE A 29 -68.23 46.19 -3.86
CA ILE A 29 -67.18 45.64 -4.72
C ILE A 29 -66.20 46.72 -5.21
N PRO A 30 -66.63 47.87 -5.79
CA PRO A 30 -65.70 48.89 -6.24
C PRO A 30 -64.92 49.55 -5.08
N LEU A 31 -65.56 49.73 -3.93
CA LEU A 31 -64.90 50.28 -2.74
C LEU A 31 -63.85 49.31 -2.19
N PHE A 32 -64.17 48.01 -2.14
CA PHE A 32 -63.22 46.97 -1.78
C PHE A 32 -62.04 46.93 -2.76
N LEU A 33 -62.29 46.97 -4.07
CA LEU A 33 -61.23 47.03 -5.07
C LEU A 33 -60.39 48.30 -4.90
N TYR A 34 -60.98 49.47 -4.70
CA TYR A 34 -60.24 50.72 -4.53
C TYR A 34 -59.32 50.72 -3.30
N ILE A 35 -59.76 50.12 -2.18
CA ILE A 35 -58.99 50.06 -0.93
C ILE A 35 -57.88 49.00 -1.00
N PHE A 36 -58.15 47.82 -1.56
CA PHE A 36 -57.24 46.68 -1.50
C PHE A 36 -56.31 46.56 -2.71
N LEU A 37 -56.62 47.18 -3.85
CA LEU A 37 -55.79 47.07 -5.06
C LEU A 37 -54.42 47.77 -4.92
N PRO A 38 -54.28 48.97 -4.33
CA PRO A 38 -52.98 49.64 -4.17
C PRO A 38 -52.03 48.85 -3.26
N THR A 39 -52.54 48.33 -2.14
CA THR A 39 -51.77 47.48 -1.23
C THR A 39 -51.34 46.18 -1.90
N LEU A 40 -52.20 45.58 -2.74
CA LEU A 40 -51.85 44.41 -3.53
C LEU A 40 -50.75 44.71 -4.57
N PHE A 41 -50.78 45.89 -5.21
CA PHE A 41 -49.74 46.34 -6.13
C PHE A 41 -48.41 46.62 -5.44
N GLU A 42 -48.40 47.24 -4.25
CA GLU A 42 -47.18 47.46 -3.47
C GLU A 42 -46.56 46.14 -2.99
N ILE A 43 -47.39 45.22 -2.50
CA ILE A 43 -46.97 43.85 -2.14
C ILE A 43 -46.34 43.18 -3.36
N LEU A 44 -47.01 43.17 -4.51
CA LEU A 44 -46.45 42.58 -5.74
C LEU A 44 -45.17 43.28 -6.19
N GLY A 45 -45.09 44.61 -6.09
CA GLY A 45 -43.92 45.41 -6.46
C GLY A 45 -42.68 45.09 -5.62
N ILE A 46 -42.86 44.73 -4.34
CA ILE A 46 -41.76 44.33 -3.45
C ILE A 46 -41.40 42.84 -3.65
N PHE A 47 -42.40 41.96 -3.71
CA PHE A 47 -42.14 40.51 -3.78
C PHE A 47 -41.64 40.05 -5.15
N TYR A 48 -42.06 40.68 -6.23
CA TYR A 48 -41.65 40.31 -7.60
C TYR A 48 -40.12 40.36 -7.82
N PRO A 49 -39.40 41.48 -7.55
CA PRO A 49 -37.95 41.52 -7.72
C PRO A 49 -37.21 40.56 -6.78
N ILE A 50 -37.72 40.32 -5.56
CA ILE A 50 -37.16 39.33 -4.63
C ILE A 50 -37.28 37.92 -5.20
N ILE A 51 -38.45 37.56 -5.74
CA ILE A 51 -38.68 36.25 -6.38
C ILE A 51 -37.78 36.08 -7.59
N ILE A 52 -37.67 37.10 -8.45
CA ILE A 52 -36.77 37.08 -9.62
C ILE A 52 -35.31 36.92 -9.17
N PHE A 53 -34.85 37.68 -8.18
CA PHE A 53 -33.51 37.57 -7.63
C PHE A 53 -33.22 36.17 -7.06
N ILE A 54 -34.17 35.57 -6.33
CA ILE A 54 -34.04 34.20 -5.81
C ILE A 54 -33.97 33.18 -6.96
N LEU A 55 -34.78 33.34 -8.01
CA LEU A 55 -34.77 32.46 -9.17
C LEU A 55 -33.46 32.58 -9.97
N GLU A 56 -32.97 33.80 -10.19
CA GLU A 56 -31.69 34.09 -10.86
C GLU A 56 -30.51 33.52 -10.07
N SER A 57 -30.50 33.73 -8.75
CA SER A 57 -29.46 33.19 -7.83
C SER A 57 -29.44 31.66 -7.86
N ARG A 58 -30.62 31.02 -7.84
CA ARG A 58 -30.73 29.55 -7.96
C ARG A 58 -30.22 29.05 -9.32
N ARG A 59 -30.52 29.74 -10.42
CA ARG A 59 -30.02 29.39 -11.76
C ARG A 59 -28.52 29.57 -11.86
N SER A 60 -27.98 30.67 -11.33
CA SER A 60 -26.55 30.95 -11.29
C SER A 60 -25.79 29.89 -10.49
N ASN A 61 -26.29 29.53 -9.30
CA ASN A 61 -25.68 28.46 -8.49
C ASN A 61 -25.68 27.11 -9.20
N LYS A 62 -26.79 26.73 -9.85
CA LYS A 62 -26.83 25.50 -10.66
C LYS A 62 -25.81 25.51 -11.79
N ARG A 63 -25.70 26.61 -12.54
CA ARG A 63 -24.70 26.76 -13.61
C ARG A 63 -23.27 26.68 -13.07
N TYR A 64 -23.01 27.27 -11.91
CA TYR A 64 -21.71 27.19 -11.26
C TYR A 64 -21.37 25.74 -10.84
N GLU A 65 -22.32 25.03 -10.23
CA GLU A 65 -22.14 23.61 -9.86
C GLU A 65 -21.93 22.72 -11.09
N GLU A 66 -22.69 22.94 -12.17
CA GLU A 66 -22.52 22.22 -13.44
C GLU A 66 -21.15 22.50 -14.07
N ALA A 67 -20.75 23.77 -14.17
CA ALA A 67 -19.44 24.15 -14.69
C ALA A 67 -18.29 23.55 -13.84
N GLN A 68 -18.45 23.51 -12.52
CA GLN A 68 -17.47 22.89 -11.62
C GLN A 68 -17.41 21.37 -11.81
N ARG A 69 -18.55 20.70 -12.00
CA ARG A 69 -18.60 19.27 -12.33
C ARG A 69 -17.94 18.99 -13.67
N ASP A 70 -18.21 19.80 -14.69
CA ASP A 70 -17.62 19.64 -16.02
C ASP A 70 -16.11 19.87 -16.00
N ALA A 71 -15.64 20.90 -15.29
CA ALA A 71 -14.21 21.14 -15.09
C ALA A 71 -13.52 19.97 -14.37
N ASN A 72 -14.15 19.43 -13.31
CA ASN A 72 -13.64 18.26 -12.61
C ASN A 72 -13.61 17.01 -13.52
N ASN A 73 -14.66 16.79 -14.31
CA ASN A 73 -14.73 15.69 -15.27
C ASN A 73 -13.65 15.80 -16.35
N LEU A 74 -13.38 17.00 -16.85
CA LEU A 74 -12.34 17.25 -17.83
C LEU A 74 -10.95 16.96 -17.23
N ARG A 75 -10.70 17.44 -16.00
CA ARG A 75 -9.47 17.14 -15.26
C ARG A 75 -9.27 15.63 -15.05
N LEU A 76 -10.33 14.90 -14.69
CA LEU A 76 -10.26 13.44 -14.54
C LEU A 76 -9.92 12.73 -15.86
N LYS A 77 -10.48 13.19 -16.99
CA LYS A 77 -10.14 12.66 -18.31
C LYS A 77 -8.68 12.93 -18.69
N GLU A 78 -8.18 14.12 -18.41
CA GLU A 78 -6.77 14.47 -18.65
C GLU A 78 -5.81 13.61 -17.81
N LEU A 79 -6.18 13.35 -16.55
CA LEU A 79 -5.42 12.47 -15.67
C LEU A 79 -5.42 11.02 -16.20
N GLU A 80 -6.56 10.45 -16.56
CA GLU A 80 -6.62 9.09 -17.12
C GLU A 80 -5.83 8.99 -18.43
N GLN A 81 -5.87 10.01 -19.29
CA GLN A 81 -5.06 10.05 -20.51
C GLN A 81 -3.55 10.08 -20.21
N ARG A 82 -3.15 10.82 -19.17
CA ARG A 82 -1.77 10.85 -18.70
C ARG A 82 -1.35 9.50 -18.15
N GLU A 83 -2.17 8.86 -17.32
CA GLU A 83 -1.87 7.52 -16.77
C GLU A 83 -1.81 6.44 -17.86
N ASP A 84 -2.79 6.42 -18.78
CA ASP A 84 -2.80 5.50 -19.92
C ASP A 84 -1.55 5.63 -20.81
N PHE A 85 -0.96 6.83 -20.88
CA PHE A 85 0.26 7.04 -21.63
C PHE A 85 1.46 6.23 -21.11
N TYR A 86 1.53 6.00 -19.79
CA TYR A 86 2.60 5.24 -19.13
C TYR A 86 2.23 3.78 -18.84
N ARG A 87 1.02 3.35 -19.20
CA ARG A 87 0.50 2.01 -18.93
C ARG A 87 1.28 0.95 -19.74
N PRO A 88 1.93 -0.02 -19.07
CA PRO A 88 2.62 -1.09 -19.77
C PRO A 88 1.66 -2.19 -20.22
N ILE A 89 2.01 -2.84 -21.33
CA ILE A 89 1.30 -4.01 -21.85
C ILE A 89 2.28 -5.18 -21.94
N PHE A 90 1.94 -6.30 -21.31
CA PHE A 90 2.69 -7.54 -21.42
C PHE A 90 2.01 -8.51 -22.39
N VAL A 91 2.77 -8.93 -23.40
CA VAL A 91 2.32 -9.85 -24.44
C VAL A 91 3.12 -11.14 -24.36
N THR A 92 2.40 -12.25 -24.32
CA THR A 92 2.96 -13.60 -24.31
C THR A 92 3.37 -13.97 -25.73
N THR A 93 4.60 -14.42 -25.91
CA THR A 93 5.19 -14.84 -27.19
C THR A 93 5.80 -16.23 -27.04
N ASN A 94 6.20 -16.86 -28.16
CA ASN A 94 6.83 -18.18 -28.13
C ASN A 94 8.14 -18.20 -27.30
N ASN A 95 8.86 -17.08 -27.23
CA ASN A 95 10.19 -17.02 -26.63
C ASN A 95 10.18 -16.39 -25.22
N GLY A 96 9.01 -15.98 -24.71
CA GLY A 96 8.96 -15.20 -23.48
C GLY A 96 7.77 -14.26 -23.38
N ILE A 97 7.87 -13.35 -22.41
CA ILE A 97 6.90 -12.25 -22.23
C ILE A 97 7.57 -10.95 -22.69
N LYS A 98 6.95 -10.31 -23.67
CA LYS A 98 7.41 -9.06 -24.27
C LYS A 98 6.69 -7.86 -23.65
N LEU A 99 7.44 -6.84 -23.29
CA LEU A 99 6.89 -5.55 -22.86
C LEU A 99 6.58 -4.67 -24.08
N ILE A 100 5.41 -4.03 -24.07
CA ILE A 100 5.00 -3.02 -25.04
C ILE A 100 4.62 -1.74 -24.29
N MET A 101 5.27 -0.64 -24.67
CA MET A 101 4.97 0.71 -24.17
C MET A 101 4.41 1.58 -25.30
N LYS A 102 3.70 2.65 -24.96
CA LYS A 102 3.12 3.59 -25.95
C LYS A 102 4.19 4.35 -26.75
N LYS A 103 5.39 4.55 -26.18
CA LYS A 103 6.56 5.11 -26.86
C LYS A 103 7.84 4.36 -26.47
N LYS A 104 8.82 4.37 -27.37
CA LYS A 104 10.11 3.65 -27.21
C LYS A 104 11.00 4.16 -26.09
N ASN A 105 10.87 5.42 -25.69
CA ASN A 105 11.64 6.03 -24.62
C ASN A 105 11.04 5.82 -23.22
N LEU A 106 9.84 5.24 -23.14
CA LEU A 106 9.23 4.88 -21.87
C LEU A 106 9.82 3.57 -21.35
N VAL A 107 9.90 3.49 -20.03
CA VAL A 107 10.45 2.34 -19.31
C VAL A 107 9.51 1.93 -18.18
N ILE A 108 9.72 0.74 -17.65
CA ILE A 108 9.21 0.35 -16.33
C ILE A 108 10.40 -0.05 -15.46
N GLU A 109 10.24 0.08 -14.16
CA GLU A 109 11.30 -0.10 -13.16
C GLU A 109 10.94 -1.24 -12.19
N ASN A 110 11.94 -1.77 -11.50
CA ASN A 110 11.80 -2.77 -10.43
C ASN A 110 10.95 -4.00 -10.82
N ILE A 111 11.17 -4.53 -12.01
CA ILE A 111 10.41 -5.66 -12.54
C ILE A 111 10.76 -6.93 -11.78
N ASN A 112 9.73 -7.55 -11.20
CA ASN A 112 9.80 -8.83 -10.52
C ASN A 112 8.83 -9.81 -11.20
N PHE A 113 9.38 -10.77 -11.92
CA PHE A 113 8.64 -11.85 -12.55
C PHE A 113 8.65 -13.08 -11.65
N PHE A 114 7.51 -13.74 -11.50
CA PHE A 114 7.33 -14.96 -10.72
C PHE A 114 6.58 -16.00 -11.54
N SER A 115 7.13 -17.20 -11.66
CA SER A 115 6.40 -18.37 -12.17
C SER A 115 6.91 -19.65 -11.51
N ASP A 116 6.06 -20.67 -11.45
CA ASP A 116 6.46 -21.99 -10.95
C ASP A 116 7.54 -22.64 -11.82
N ALA A 117 7.54 -22.34 -13.12
CA ALA A 117 8.46 -22.94 -14.09
C ALA A 117 9.89 -22.39 -13.99
N THR A 118 10.06 -21.09 -13.69
CA THR A 118 11.37 -20.44 -13.73
C THR A 118 11.77 -19.77 -12.41
N GLY A 119 10.95 -19.85 -11.38
CA GLY A 119 11.13 -19.11 -10.13
C GLY A 119 10.97 -17.60 -10.31
N ARG A 120 11.77 -16.82 -9.55
CA ARG A 120 11.77 -15.34 -9.60
C ARG A 120 12.85 -14.84 -10.56
N ILE A 121 12.50 -13.88 -11.43
CA ILE A 121 13.44 -13.12 -12.26
C ILE A 121 13.30 -11.64 -11.89
N TYR A 122 14.40 -11.00 -11.51
CA TYR A 122 14.45 -9.56 -11.25
C TYR A 122 15.13 -8.82 -12.41
N LYS A 123 14.54 -7.71 -12.84
CA LYS A 123 15.16 -6.74 -13.75
C LYS A 123 14.94 -5.33 -13.20
N GLN A 124 16.00 -4.52 -13.18
CA GLN A 124 15.88 -3.15 -12.68
C GLN A 124 15.07 -2.27 -13.63
N ILE A 125 15.30 -2.38 -14.94
CA ILE A 125 14.65 -1.56 -15.97
C ILE A 125 14.29 -2.44 -17.17
N MET A 126 13.14 -2.18 -17.78
CA MET A 126 12.74 -2.73 -19.07
C MET A 126 12.17 -1.63 -19.97
N LYS A 127 12.47 -1.72 -21.26
CA LYS A 127 11.96 -0.85 -22.34
C LYS A 127 10.98 -1.63 -23.21
N THR A 128 10.26 -0.92 -24.06
CA THR A 128 9.45 -1.59 -25.09
C THR A 128 10.31 -2.55 -25.90
N ASP A 129 9.72 -3.67 -26.29
CA ASP A 129 10.33 -4.78 -26.98
C ASP A 129 11.30 -5.66 -26.17
N ASP A 130 11.63 -5.30 -24.93
CA ASP A 130 12.38 -6.17 -24.04
C ASP A 130 11.57 -7.43 -23.69
N VAL A 131 12.27 -8.56 -23.59
CA VAL A 131 11.68 -9.88 -23.35
C VAL A 131 12.17 -10.46 -22.02
N ILE A 132 11.25 -11.00 -21.23
CA ILE A 132 11.55 -11.94 -20.16
C ILE A 132 11.56 -13.34 -20.78
N SER A 133 12.75 -13.87 -21.04
CA SER A 133 12.97 -15.15 -21.71
C SER A 133 12.84 -16.33 -20.75
N PHE A 134 12.27 -17.43 -21.22
CA PHE A 134 12.18 -18.68 -20.43
C PHE A 134 13.40 -19.62 -20.60
N GLU A 135 14.39 -19.21 -21.42
CA GLU A 135 15.50 -20.06 -21.86
C GLU A 135 16.62 -20.27 -20.81
N ASN A 136 16.70 -19.45 -19.76
CA ASN A 136 17.77 -19.56 -18.73
C ASN A 136 17.46 -20.53 -17.59
N THR A 137 16.47 -21.39 -17.78
CA THR A 137 16.06 -22.40 -16.78
C THR A 137 16.79 -23.71 -17.10
N PRO A 138 17.55 -24.32 -16.16
CA PRO A 138 18.30 -25.55 -16.45
C PRO A 138 17.37 -26.61 -17.02
N VAL A 139 17.62 -26.96 -18.28
CA VAL A 139 16.84 -27.93 -19.03
C VAL A 139 17.26 -29.32 -18.56
N GLU A 140 16.72 -29.75 -17.43
CA GLU A 140 16.66 -31.16 -17.10
C GLU A 140 15.21 -31.62 -17.23
N SER A 141 14.92 -32.20 -18.40
CA SER A 141 13.95 -33.29 -18.62
C SER A 141 12.46 -33.06 -18.92
N THR A 142 11.93 -31.85 -19.19
CA THR A 142 10.49 -31.73 -19.55
C THR A 142 10.10 -30.91 -20.79
N GLY A 143 11.02 -30.22 -21.46
CA GLY A 143 10.66 -29.30 -22.56
C GLY A 143 9.89 -28.10 -22.02
N VAL A 144 10.33 -26.87 -22.32
CA VAL A 144 9.79 -25.68 -21.65
C VAL A 144 8.32 -25.47 -22.02
N ALA A 145 7.40 -25.97 -21.20
CA ALA A 145 6.00 -25.62 -21.25
C ALA A 145 5.86 -24.17 -20.76
N PHE A 146 5.26 -23.32 -21.58
CA PHE A 146 4.89 -21.96 -21.18
C PHE A 146 4.15 -22.01 -19.84
N PRO A 147 4.52 -21.20 -18.83
CA PRO A 147 3.94 -21.32 -17.50
C PRO A 147 2.43 -21.09 -17.56
N ASN A 148 1.66 -22.01 -16.96
CA ASN A 148 0.20 -21.91 -16.89
C ASN A 148 -0.25 -20.68 -16.09
N GLU A 149 0.59 -20.25 -15.15
CA GLU A 149 0.39 -19.10 -14.27
C GLU A 149 1.70 -18.35 -14.04
N PHE A 150 1.65 -17.02 -14.09
CA PHE A 150 2.77 -16.18 -13.72
C PHE A 150 2.32 -14.78 -13.32
N PHE A 151 3.19 -14.08 -12.59
CA PHE A 151 2.97 -12.74 -12.09
C PHE A 151 4.14 -11.81 -12.46
N ILE A 152 3.82 -10.56 -12.78
CA ILE A 152 4.79 -9.49 -12.94
C ILE A 152 4.40 -8.34 -12.03
N PHE A 153 5.30 -7.97 -11.13
CA PHE A 153 5.23 -6.74 -10.36
C PHE A 153 6.23 -5.76 -10.94
N ALA A 154 5.86 -4.49 -11.06
CA ALA A 154 6.75 -3.44 -11.56
C ALA A 154 6.28 -2.07 -11.06
N ASP A 155 7.13 -1.07 -11.21
CA ASP A 155 6.78 0.33 -10.99
C ASP A 155 6.74 1.06 -12.35
N THR A 156 5.73 1.89 -12.57
CA THR A 156 5.66 2.77 -13.74
C THR A 156 6.55 3.99 -13.54
N MET A 157 6.85 4.75 -14.60
CA MET A 157 7.59 6.02 -14.49
C MET A 157 6.86 7.09 -13.67
N LEU A 158 5.56 6.89 -13.38
CA LEU A 158 4.80 7.75 -12.48
C LEU A 158 4.99 7.36 -11.00
N GLY A 159 5.75 6.30 -10.70
CA GLY A 159 5.89 5.71 -9.38
C GLY A 159 4.72 4.82 -8.97
N GLU A 160 3.82 4.48 -9.89
CA GLU A 160 2.70 3.59 -9.60
C GLU A 160 3.14 2.14 -9.57
N ARG A 161 2.85 1.42 -8.48
CA ARG A 161 3.10 -0.02 -8.40
C ARG A 161 2.00 -0.80 -9.10
N ILE A 162 2.39 -1.68 -10.03
CA ILE A 162 1.48 -2.48 -10.82
C ILE A 162 1.70 -3.98 -10.61
N VAL A 163 0.64 -4.74 -10.86
CA VAL A 163 0.67 -6.20 -10.86
C VAL A 163 -0.07 -6.71 -12.09
N PHE A 164 0.63 -7.50 -12.89
CA PHE A 164 0.09 -8.25 -14.00
C PHE A 164 0.06 -9.74 -13.63
N GLY A 165 -1.10 -10.38 -13.80
CA GLY A 165 -1.27 -11.82 -13.64
C GLY A 165 -1.72 -12.46 -14.94
N TYR A 166 -1.14 -13.61 -15.25
CA TYR A 166 -1.57 -14.50 -16.32
C TYR A 166 -2.00 -15.83 -15.71
N PHE A 167 -3.17 -16.34 -16.09
CA PHE A 167 -3.76 -17.54 -15.52
C PHE A 167 -4.42 -18.40 -16.59
N PHE A 168 -4.55 -19.70 -16.26
CA PHE A 168 -5.38 -20.66 -16.99
C PHE A 168 -5.12 -20.65 -18.51
N GLY A 169 -3.86 -20.44 -18.91
CA GLY A 169 -3.46 -20.46 -20.32
C GLY A 169 -4.00 -19.29 -21.17
N GLY A 170 -4.45 -18.18 -20.58
CA GLY A 170 -4.83 -16.99 -21.38
C GLY A 170 -5.50 -15.83 -20.65
N GLN A 171 -5.97 -16.03 -19.41
CA GLN A 171 -6.63 -14.98 -18.64
C GLN A 171 -5.62 -13.98 -18.10
N LYS A 172 -5.89 -12.70 -18.30
CA LYS A 172 -4.97 -11.60 -17.98
C LYS A 172 -5.61 -10.62 -17.00
N ILE A 173 -5.03 -10.42 -15.82
CA ILE A 173 -5.42 -9.40 -14.84
C ILE A 173 -4.34 -8.32 -14.79
N TYR A 174 -4.77 -7.06 -14.82
CA TYR A 174 -3.89 -5.91 -14.64
C TYR A 174 -4.44 -5.01 -13.55
N LYS A 175 -3.66 -4.83 -12.49
CA LYS A 175 -3.97 -4.00 -11.34
C LYS A 175 -2.89 -2.97 -11.12
N CYS A 176 -3.30 -1.80 -10.66
CA CYS A 176 -2.45 -0.72 -10.24
C CYS A 176 -2.84 -0.33 -8.83
N LEU A 177 -1.85 -0.13 -7.96
CA LEU A 177 -2.10 0.37 -6.62
C LEU A 177 -2.58 1.83 -6.72
N LYS A 178 -3.53 2.21 -5.88
CA LYS A 178 -3.90 3.62 -5.75
C LYS A 178 -2.85 4.39 -4.96
N GLU A 179 -2.85 5.72 -5.07
CA GLU A 179 -1.89 6.60 -4.40
C GLU A 179 -1.82 6.35 -2.88
N ASP A 180 -2.97 6.23 -2.21
CA ASP A 180 -3.06 5.90 -0.78
C ASP A 180 -3.32 4.40 -0.51
N GLY A 181 -3.12 3.56 -1.52
CA GLY A 181 -3.41 2.13 -1.43
C GLY A 181 -2.37 1.38 -0.61
N ASP A 182 -2.81 0.41 0.20
CA ASP A 182 -1.89 -0.52 0.87
C ASP A 182 -1.57 -1.71 -0.02
N PHE A 183 -0.30 -1.84 -0.42
CA PHE A 183 0.19 -2.93 -1.26
C PHE A 183 -0.03 -4.32 -0.65
N LEU A 184 -0.06 -4.43 0.69
CA LEU A 184 -0.33 -5.69 1.38
C LEU A 184 -1.81 -6.09 1.33
N MET A 185 -2.71 -5.14 1.10
CA MET A 185 -4.14 -5.38 1.16
C MET A 185 -4.71 -5.70 -0.23
N PRO A 186 -5.75 -6.55 -0.33
CA PRO A 186 -6.28 -7.41 0.73
C PRO A 186 -5.31 -8.52 1.15
N ARG A 187 -5.47 -9.00 2.39
CA ARG A 187 -4.68 -10.09 3.00
C ARG A 187 -5.60 -10.96 3.85
N GLY A 188 -5.36 -12.27 3.85
CA GLY A 188 -6.08 -13.22 4.69
C GLY A 188 -5.72 -14.66 4.37
N SER A 189 -6.08 -15.56 5.29
CA SER A 189 -5.79 -16.99 5.14
C SER A 189 -6.81 -17.69 4.23
N ASN A 190 -7.99 -17.10 4.03
CA ASN A 190 -9.09 -17.70 3.28
C ASN A 190 -9.50 -16.82 2.09
N MET A 191 -10.02 -17.43 1.03
CA MET A 191 -10.53 -16.73 -0.16
C MET A 191 -11.65 -15.71 0.16
N GLU A 192 -12.40 -15.91 1.24
CA GLU A 192 -13.45 -14.99 1.68
C GLU A 192 -12.92 -13.62 2.14
N ASP A 193 -11.66 -13.56 2.57
CA ASP A 193 -11.02 -12.32 3.01
C ASP A 193 -10.82 -11.32 1.86
N TYR A 194 -10.90 -11.80 0.62
CA TYR A 194 -10.61 -11.08 -0.63
C TYR A 194 -11.89 -10.59 -1.30
N THR A 195 -12.63 -9.73 -0.63
CA THR A 195 -13.84 -9.16 -1.24
C THR A 195 -13.49 -8.10 -2.28
N ILE A 196 -14.32 -7.96 -3.32
CA ILE A 196 -14.15 -6.92 -4.35
C ILE A 196 -14.14 -5.52 -3.73
N ALA A 197 -14.92 -5.29 -2.66
CA ALA A 197 -14.90 -4.01 -1.95
C ALA A 197 -13.52 -3.72 -1.35
N LYS A 198 -12.85 -4.70 -0.73
CA LYS A 198 -11.49 -4.55 -0.20
C LYS A 198 -10.46 -4.38 -1.32
N ILE A 199 -10.58 -5.17 -2.39
CA ILE A 199 -9.70 -5.05 -3.57
C ILE A 199 -9.81 -3.65 -4.17
N ASN A 200 -11.04 -3.21 -4.49
CA ASN A 200 -11.29 -1.92 -5.13
C ASN A 200 -11.04 -0.74 -4.19
N LYS A 201 -10.88 -0.95 -2.88
CA LYS A 201 -10.44 0.08 -1.95
C LYS A 201 -8.99 0.48 -2.25
N GLU A 202 -8.12 -0.51 -2.41
CA GLU A 202 -6.66 -0.35 -2.49
C GLU A 202 -6.14 -0.33 -3.95
N TRP A 203 -6.82 -1.04 -4.86
CA TRP A 203 -6.37 -1.26 -6.23
C TRP A 203 -7.37 -0.73 -7.26
N LYS A 204 -6.85 -0.24 -8.40
CA LYS A 204 -7.63 0.08 -9.61
C LYS A 204 -7.32 -0.93 -10.72
N SER A 205 -8.33 -1.27 -11.52
CA SER A 205 -8.16 -2.09 -12.72
C SER A 205 -7.75 -1.24 -13.90
N TYR A 206 -6.70 -1.63 -14.63
CA TYR A 206 -6.41 -1.02 -15.94
C TYR A 206 -7.33 -1.55 -17.06
N ASN A 207 -7.81 -2.79 -16.93
CA ASN A 207 -8.72 -3.40 -17.91
C ASN A 207 -10.18 -3.19 -17.48
N THR A 208 -10.77 -2.03 -17.79
CA THR A 208 -12.15 -1.68 -17.41
C THR A 208 -13.22 -2.19 -18.38
N ASN A 209 -12.85 -2.62 -19.59
CA ASN A 209 -13.81 -3.01 -20.63
C ASN A 209 -14.37 -4.44 -20.53
N ARG A 210 -14.21 -5.13 -19.40
CA ARG A 210 -14.71 -6.50 -19.22
C ARG A 210 -16.00 -6.49 -18.41
N THR A 211 -17.12 -6.35 -19.11
CA THR A 211 -18.47 -6.30 -18.51
C THR A 211 -18.88 -7.57 -17.75
N ASN A 212 -18.16 -8.69 -17.88
CA ASN A 212 -18.45 -9.97 -17.21
C ASN A 212 -17.19 -10.62 -16.59
N TRP A 213 -16.28 -9.85 -15.98
CA TRP A 213 -15.11 -10.43 -15.33
C TRP A 213 -15.52 -11.24 -14.08
N PRO A 214 -15.21 -12.54 -13.98
CA PRO A 214 -15.60 -13.34 -12.82
C PRO A 214 -14.91 -12.84 -11.55
N ILE A 215 -15.71 -12.52 -10.54
CA ILE A 215 -15.25 -12.01 -9.25
C ILE A 215 -14.28 -12.99 -8.60
N GLU A 216 -14.50 -14.28 -8.78
CA GLU A 216 -13.73 -15.38 -8.21
C GLU A 216 -12.28 -15.38 -8.71
N ILE A 217 -12.04 -14.99 -9.97
CA ILE A 217 -10.69 -14.89 -10.54
C ILE A 217 -9.93 -13.71 -9.91
N GLU A 218 -10.62 -12.60 -9.62
CA GLU A 218 -10.02 -11.48 -8.87
C GLU A 218 -9.60 -11.89 -7.47
N LYS A 219 -10.47 -12.61 -6.76
CA LYS A 219 -10.15 -13.12 -5.41
C LYS A 219 -8.94 -14.05 -5.46
N TYR A 220 -8.96 -14.99 -6.40
CA TYR A 220 -7.86 -15.94 -6.60
C TYR A 220 -6.55 -15.22 -6.90
N PHE A 221 -6.56 -14.22 -7.80
CA PHE A 221 -5.36 -13.46 -8.13
C PHE A 221 -4.75 -12.76 -6.90
N PHE A 222 -5.56 -12.12 -6.06
CA PHE A 222 -5.02 -11.46 -4.87
C PHE A 222 -4.57 -12.45 -3.79
N TYR A 223 -5.23 -13.61 -3.70
CA TYR A 223 -4.82 -14.71 -2.83
C TYR A 223 -3.46 -15.30 -3.27
N SER A 224 -3.34 -15.71 -4.54
CA SER A 224 -2.12 -16.29 -5.11
C SER A 224 -0.94 -15.31 -5.09
N THR A 225 -1.20 -14.00 -5.18
CA THR A 225 -0.15 -12.98 -5.12
C THR A 225 0.23 -12.55 -3.70
N GLN A 226 -0.50 -12.97 -2.65
CA GLN A 226 -0.26 -12.50 -1.28
C GLN A 226 1.18 -12.74 -0.83
N PHE A 227 1.70 -13.95 -0.98
CA PHE A 227 3.05 -14.30 -0.56
C PHE A 227 4.10 -13.39 -1.20
N TYR A 228 3.99 -13.15 -2.52
CA TYR A 228 4.91 -12.30 -3.26
C TYR A 228 4.79 -10.82 -2.84
N ARG A 229 3.56 -10.32 -2.65
CA ARG A 229 3.33 -8.95 -2.14
C ARG A 229 3.92 -8.76 -0.75
N GLU A 230 3.73 -9.73 0.15
CA GLU A 230 4.31 -9.70 1.49
C GLU A 230 5.83 -9.61 1.42
N LYS A 231 6.47 -10.48 0.63
CA LYS A 231 7.94 -10.49 0.46
C LYS A 231 8.48 -9.18 -0.10
N MET A 232 7.82 -8.62 -1.11
CA MET A 232 8.22 -7.35 -1.72
C MET A 232 8.00 -6.15 -0.79
N TYR A 233 7.07 -6.25 0.16
CA TYR A 233 6.83 -5.19 1.15
C TYR A 233 7.81 -5.21 2.33
N ILE A 234 8.49 -6.34 2.60
CA ILE A 234 9.38 -6.45 3.77
C ILE A 234 10.46 -5.35 3.78
N PRO A 235 11.21 -5.11 2.68
CA PRO A 235 12.23 -4.04 2.66
C PRO A 235 11.66 -2.67 3.04
N GLU A 236 10.53 -2.30 2.42
CA GLU A 236 9.84 -1.03 2.67
C GLU A 236 9.39 -0.91 4.14
N ASN A 237 8.85 -1.99 4.70
CA ASN A 237 8.41 -2.03 6.10
C ASN A 237 9.58 -1.89 7.09
N ILE A 238 10.73 -2.53 6.79
CA ILE A 238 11.93 -2.41 7.62
C ILE A 238 12.44 -0.97 7.58
N LEU A 239 12.52 -0.36 6.40
CA LEU A 239 12.92 1.04 6.28
C LEU A 239 11.97 1.97 7.05
N LYS A 240 10.65 1.78 6.92
CA LYS A 240 9.65 2.55 7.67
C LYS A 240 9.82 2.39 9.19
N SER A 241 10.03 1.17 9.70
CA SER A 241 10.19 0.95 11.14
C SER A 241 11.47 1.60 11.67
N LEU A 242 12.60 1.43 10.96
CA LEU A 242 13.87 2.07 11.31
C LEU A 242 13.76 3.59 11.34
N LEU A 243 13.09 4.19 10.34
CA LEU A 243 12.86 5.63 10.30
C LEU A 243 11.96 6.12 11.44
N ALA A 244 11.01 5.30 11.90
CA ALA A 244 10.09 5.64 12.98
C ALA A 244 10.69 5.52 14.40
N THR A 245 11.80 4.79 14.57
CA THR A 245 12.45 4.64 15.89
C THR A 245 12.88 5.97 16.52
N SER A 246 12.77 6.09 17.84
CA SER A 246 13.00 7.35 18.56
C SER A 246 14.39 7.50 19.17
N ASN A 247 15.16 6.41 19.27
CA ASN A 247 16.49 6.42 19.90
C ASN A 247 17.38 5.32 19.32
N THR A 248 18.69 5.42 19.60
CA THR A 248 19.73 4.53 19.06
C THR A 248 19.55 3.09 19.51
N LYS A 249 19.09 2.87 20.74
CA LYS A 249 18.83 1.53 21.28
C LYS A 249 17.79 0.83 20.40
N ASN A 250 16.65 1.48 20.22
CA ASN A 250 15.55 0.90 19.46
C ASN A 250 15.93 0.65 17.98
N ILE A 251 16.82 1.45 17.37
CA ILE A 251 17.32 1.19 16.01
C ILE A 251 18.04 -0.16 15.94
N PHE A 252 18.99 -0.39 16.85
CA PHE A 252 19.81 -1.60 16.82
C PHE A 252 19.02 -2.84 17.21
N GLU A 253 18.13 -2.73 18.21
CA GLU A 253 17.20 -3.83 18.55
C GLU A 253 16.33 -4.20 17.35
N GLU A 254 15.69 -3.21 16.73
CA GLU A 254 14.83 -3.42 15.57
C GLU A 254 15.62 -4.09 14.44
N ILE A 255 16.79 -3.56 14.05
CA ILE A 255 17.52 -4.16 12.92
C ILE A 255 18.04 -5.56 13.23
N PHE A 256 18.56 -5.82 14.43
CA PHE A 256 19.03 -7.17 14.78
C PHE A 256 17.89 -8.18 14.80
N GLU A 257 16.73 -7.81 15.33
CA GLU A 257 15.55 -8.68 15.29
C GLU A 257 15.09 -8.94 13.84
N ARG A 258 15.14 -7.93 12.95
CA ARG A 258 14.80 -8.10 11.53
C ARG A 258 15.82 -8.98 10.79
N LEU A 259 17.12 -8.74 10.98
CA LEU A 259 18.18 -9.57 10.43
C LEU A 259 18.02 -11.02 10.89
N LEU A 260 17.80 -11.23 12.20
CA LEU A 260 17.60 -12.56 12.76
C LEU A 260 16.32 -13.22 12.24
N LYS A 261 15.23 -12.47 12.06
CA LYS A 261 13.99 -13.04 11.53
C LYS A 261 14.15 -13.47 10.08
N TYR A 262 14.83 -12.67 9.26
CA TYR A 262 14.83 -12.83 7.80
C TYR A 262 16.13 -13.41 7.22
N HIS A 263 17.15 -13.73 8.03
CA HIS A 263 18.40 -14.32 7.50
C HIS A 263 18.22 -15.67 6.81
N LYS A 264 17.31 -16.54 7.30
CA LYS A 264 16.98 -17.85 6.65
C LYS A 264 16.13 -17.69 5.41
N GLU A 265 15.39 -16.60 5.36
CA GLU A 265 14.68 -16.15 4.18
C GLU A 265 15.57 -15.27 3.31
N TYR A 266 16.91 -15.37 3.45
CA TYR A 266 18.04 -14.62 2.80
C TYR A 266 17.65 -13.26 2.21
N LEU A 267 16.81 -12.53 2.94
CA LEU A 267 16.25 -11.28 2.46
C LEU A 267 17.31 -10.21 2.31
N PHE A 268 18.36 -10.30 3.13
CA PHE A 268 19.51 -9.42 3.14
C PHE A 268 20.68 -10.10 2.45
N THR A 269 21.48 -9.33 1.71
CA THR A 269 22.77 -9.82 1.25
C THR A 269 23.63 -10.14 2.46
N ARG A 270 24.48 -11.16 2.34
CA ARG A 270 25.39 -11.53 3.42
C ARG A 270 26.27 -10.36 3.84
N ASP A 271 26.85 -9.66 2.87
CA ASP A 271 27.76 -8.54 3.13
C ASP A 271 27.04 -7.41 3.86
N SER A 272 25.76 -7.16 3.55
CA SER A 272 24.94 -6.21 4.29
C SER A 272 24.80 -6.59 5.77
N ILE A 273 24.52 -7.86 6.09
CA ILE A 273 24.44 -8.32 7.48
C ILE A 273 25.77 -8.06 8.20
N ILE A 274 26.89 -8.43 7.58
CA ILE A 274 28.23 -8.26 8.15
C ILE A 274 28.52 -6.77 8.39
N ASN A 275 28.26 -5.92 7.40
CA ASN A 275 28.47 -4.47 7.50
C ASN A 275 27.64 -3.85 8.63
N VAL A 276 26.41 -4.34 8.88
CA VAL A 276 25.58 -3.87 10.00
C VAL A 276 26.21 -4.24 11.35
N LEU A 277 26.71 -5.47 11.48
CA LEU A 277 27.39 -5.92 12.70
C LEU A 277 28.66 -5.10 12.97
N GLU A 278 29.41 -4.78 11.92
CA GLU A 278 30.62 -3.94 12.00
C GLU A 278 30.32 -2.48 12.34
N LEU A 279 29.32 -1.88 11.69
CA LEU A 279 28.89 -0.52 11.99
C LEU A 279 28.50 -0.41 13.47
N TYR A 280 27.75 -1.39 13.97
CA TYR A 280 27.41 -1.45 15.38
C TYR A 280 28.66 -1.57 16.26
N PHE A 281 29.58 -2.46 15.88
CA PHE A 281 30.78 -2.71 16.67
C PHE A 281 31.65 -1.44 16.80
N GLU A 282 31.93 -0.77 15.69
CA GLU A 282 32.66 0.50 15.68
C GLU A 282 31.94 1.58 16.50
N PHE A 283 30.61 1.58 16.45
CA PHE A 283 29.79 2.47 17.25
C PHE A 283 29.96 2.22 18.75
N VAL A 284 29.92 0.97 19.21
CA VAL A 284 30.14 0.63 20.62
C VAL A 284 31.57 0.95 21.06
N LYS A 285 32.57 0.58 20.25
CA LYS A 285 33.99 0.83 20.54
C LYS A 285 34.27 2.31 20.73
N SER A 286 33.71 3.16 19.86
CA SER A 286 33.89 4.61 19.91
C SER A 286 33.15 5.28 21.07
N ASN A 287 32.19 4.60 21.69
CA ASN A 287 31.32 5.16 22.72
C ASN A 287 31.27 4.29 23.98
N SER A 288 32.33 3.50 24.27
CA SER A 288 32.30 2.45 25.31
C SER A 288 31.90 2.95 26.69
N MET A 289 32.24 4.19 27.05
CA MET A 289 31.85 4.82 28.34
C MET A 289 30.35 5.09 28.47
N GLU A 290 29.62 5.11 27.36
CA GLU A 290 28.18 5.39 27.30
C GLU A 290 27.32 4.11 27.35
N PHE A 291 27.96 2.94 27.45
CA PHE A 291 27.31 1.62 27.58
C PHE A 291 27.63 1.00 28.94
N ASP A 292 26.59 0.67 29.69
CA ASP A 292 26.68 0.01 31.00
C ASP A 292 25.99 -1.35 30.93
N LEU A 293 26.78 -2.43 30.84
CA LEU A 293 26.29 -3.79 30.69
C LEU A 293 26.01 -4.43 32.05
N ASN A 294 24.77 -4.87 32.25
CA ASN A 294 24.39 -5.65 33.41
C ASN A 294 24.66 -7.15 33.16
N TYR A 295 25.82 -7.63 33.62
CA TYR A 295 26.23 -9.03 33.45
C TYR A 295 25.30 -10.04 34.09
N ASP A 296 24.76 -9.72 35.27
CA ASP A 296 23.88 -10.61 36.03
C ASP A 296 22.55 -10.87 35.31
N GLY A 297 22.15 -9.97 34.41
CA GLY A 297 20.94 -10.10 33.60
C GLY A 297 21.09 -10.98 32.34
N ILE A 298 22.32 -11.30 31.95
CA ILE A 298 22.60 -12.02 30.70
C ILE A 298 22.31 -13.52 30.87
N ASN A 299 21.50 -14.08 29.98
CA ASN A 299 21.26 -15.51 29.95
C ASN A 299 22.41 -16.28 29.25
N PHE A 300 23.53 -16.45 29.96
CA PHE A 300 24.68 -17.20 29.44
C PHE A 300 24.35 -18.66 29.12
N ASN A 301 23.40 -19.28 29.82
CA ASN A 301 22.95 -20.64 29.50
C ASN A 301 22.32 -20.72 28.10
N PHE A 302 21.55 -19.69 27.72
CA PHE A 302 20.97 -19.59 26.38
C PHE A 302 22.06 -19.39 25.32
N ILE A 303 23.01 -18.47 25.56
CA ILE A 303 24.13 -18.21 24.65
C ILE A 303 24.97 -19.48 24.46
N ASN A 304 25.38 -20.14 25.54
CA ASN A 304 26.18 -21.37 25.49
C ASN A 304 25.45 -22.50 24.75
N LYS A 305 24.12 -22.61 24.89
CA LYS A 305 23.32 -23.59 24.15
C LYS A 305 23.33 -23.30 22.64
N LYS A 306 23.25 -22.02 22.24
CA LYS A 306 23.32 -21.61 20.84
C LYS A 306 24.72 -21.80 20.28
N GLU A 307 25.76 -21.51 21.06
CA GLU A 307 27.15 -21.75 20.71
C GLU A 307 27.44 -23.24 20.47
N TYR A 308 26.93 -24.12 21.35
CA TYR A 308 27.06 -25.57 21.16
C TYR A 308 26.44 -26.02 19.82
N GLY A 309 25.30 -25.43 19.44
CA GLY A 309 24.63 -25.73 18.17
C GLY A 309 25.43 -25.36 16.92
N ILE A 310 26.43 -24.48 17.04
CA ILE A 310 27.33 -24.11 15.94
C ILE A 310 28.74 -24.69 16.09
N LYS A 311 29.01 -25.49 17.13
CA LYS A 311 30.34 -26.04 17.41
C LYS A 311 30.84 -26.93 16.28
N ASP A 312 29.94 -27.68 15.63
CA ASP A 312 30.25 -28.50 14.46
C ASP A 312 30.51 -27.66 13.19
N CYS A 313 30.18 -26.37 13.22
CA CYS A 313 30.40 -25.42 12.13
C CYS A 313 31.77 -24.73 12.23
N LEU A 314 32.37 -24.71 13.43
CA LEU A 314 33.67 -24.10 13.71
C LEU A 314 34.78 -25.16 13.57
N LEU A 315 35.82 -24.87 12.78
CA LEU A 315 37.01 -25.74 12.72
C LEU A 315 37.87 -25.70 14.00
N THR A 316 37.55 -24.79 14.94
CA THR A 316 38.25 -24.64 16.22
C THR A 316 37.39 -25.15 17.37
N ASN A 317 37.93 -26.07 18.18
CA ASN A 317 37.28 -26.57 19.40
C ASN A 317 37.30 -25.59 20.61
N LYS A 318 37.79 -24.36 20.41
CA LYS A 318 37.82 -23.36 21.48
C LYS A 318 36.47 -22.66 21.56
N PRO A 319 35.88 -22.51 22.77
CA PRO A 319 34.66 -21.75 22.92
C PRO A 319 34.88 -20.28 22.52
N ILE A 320 33.87 -19.71 21.86
CA ILE A 320 33.79 -18.29 21.54
C ILE A 320 33.66 -17.51 22.85
N PHE A 321 32.86 -18.00 23.80
CA PHE A 321 32.72 -17.42 25.14
C PHE A 321 33.32 -18.34 26.20
N SER A 322 34.37 -17.88 26.91
CA SER A 322 34.86 -18.58 28.12
C SER A 322 34.19 -18.03 29.37
N GLN A 323 33.94 -18.88 30.37
CA GLN A 323 33.41 -18.49 31.68
C GLN A 323 34.29 -17.46 32.41
N ASP A 324 35.59 -17.41 32.07
CA ASP A 324 36.57 -16.49 32.65
C ASP A 324 36.75 -15.18 31.84
N MET A 325 35.83 -14.82 30.93
CA MET A 325 35.99 -13.56 30.21
C MET A 325 35.83 -12.37 31.16
N ASP A 326 36.93 -11.62 31.35
CA ASP A 326 36.88 -10.20 31.67
C ASP A 326 36.05 -9.52 30.58
N LEU A 327 34.75 -9.41 30.84
CA LEU A 327 33.78 -8.98 29.86
C LEU A 327 34.02 -7.50 29.54
N ASN A 328 34.79 -7.26 28.50
CA ASN A 328 34.70 -6.05 27.73
C ASN A 328 33.84 -6.41 26.52
N ILE A 329 32.63 -5.85 26.43
CA ILE A 329 31.75 -5.93 25.26
C ILE A 329 32.59 -5.82 23.97
N VAL A 330 33.51 -4.86 23.91
CA VAL A 330 34.34 -4.64 22.72
C VAL A 330 35.11 -5.91 22.33
N SER A 331 35.79 -6.56 23.27
CA SER A 331 36.59 -7.78 22.99
C SER A 331 35.75 -8.98 22.53
N SER A 332 34.55 -9.13 23.09
CA SER A 332 33.63 -10.22 22.70
C SER A 332 33.12 -10.01 21.27
N TYR A 333 32.85 -8.75 20.90
CA TYR A 333 32.40 -8.42 19.56
C TYR A 333 33.52 -8.47 18.52
N GLU A 334 34.74 -8.04 18.85
CA GLU A 334 35.91 -8.17 17.96
C GLU A 334 36.08 -9.63 17.53
N LYS A 335 35.98 -10.56 18.49
CA LYS A 335 36.08 -12.00 18.24
C LYS A 335 34.94 -12.51 17.34
N ILE A 336 33.71 -12.05 17.53
CA ILE A 336 32.58 -12.42 16.67
C ILE A 336 32.81 -11.97 15.21
N ILE A 337 33.18 -10.70 15.02
CA ILE A 337 33.41 -10.13 13.68
C ILE A 337 34.58 -10.84 12.99
N GLU A 338 35.67 -11.11 13.71
CA GLU A 338 36.82 -11.85 13.19
C GLU A 338 36.42 -13.25 12.71
N LEU A 339 35.60 -13.96 13.49
CA LEU A 339 35.08 -15.28 13.11
C LEU A 339 34.22 -15.20 11.85
N ILE A 340 33.35 -14.19 11.74
CA ILE A 340 32.49 -13.99 10.57
C ILE A 340 33.29 -13.74 9.29
N ARG A 341 34.35 -12.91 9.35
CA ARG A 341 35.19 -12.56 8.19
C ARG A 341 36.16 -13.68 7.80
N ASN A 342 36.93 -14.15 8.78
CA ASN A 342 38.14 -14.92 8.55
C ASN A 342 37.96 -16.42 8.81
N GLY A 343 36.82 -16.83 9.37
CA GLY A 343 36.57 -18.24 9.66
C GLY A 343 36.49 -19.09 8.39
N GLU A 344 37.34 -20.12 8.34
CA GLU A 344 37.10 -21.32 7.54
C GLU A 344 35.92 -22.07 8.17
N ILE A 345 34.70 -21.70 7.79
CA ILE A 345 33.47 -22.16 8.43
C ILE A 345 32.66 -22.96 7.41
N ARG A 346 32.19 -24.14 7.82
CA ARG A 346 31.31 -24.99 6.98
C ARG A 346 29.91 -24.39 6.82
N ASP A 347 29.38 -23.77 7.87
CA ASP A 347 28.08 -23.10 7.88
C ASP A 347 28.18 -21.68 8.47
N ARG A 348 28.33 -20.69 7.58
CA ARG A 348 28.42 -19.27 7.95
C ARG A 348 27.07 -18.69 8.39
N TYR A 349 25.95 -19.33 8.04
CA TYR A 349 24.61 -18.86 8.45
C TYR A 349 24.34 -19.16 9.91
N GLY A 350 24.71 -20.36 10.38
CA GLY A 350 24.67 -20.69 11.80
C GLY A 350 25.47 -19.69 12.65
N LEU A 351 26.64 -19.26 12.17
CA LEU A 351 27.44 -18.25 12.87
C LEU A 351 26.78 -16.86 12.90
N ILE A 352 26.21 -16.40 11.77
CA ILE A 352 25.46 -15.14 11.73
C ILE A 352 24.27 -15.20 12.69
N GLU A 353 23.51 -16.30 12.68
CA GLU A 353 22.38 -16.53 13.57
C GLU A 353 22.81 -16.45 15.05
N PHE A 354 23.86 -17.18 15.41
CA PHE A 354 24.45 -17.14 16.75
C PHE A 354 24.90 -15.74 17.17
N SER A 355 25.55 -15.02 16.25
CA SER A 355 26.04 -13.67 16.47
C SER A 355 24.88 -12.74 16.79
N LEU A 356 23.86 -12.69 15.93
CA LEU A 356 22.67 -11.88 16.13
C LEU A 356 21.93 -12.21 17.44
N TYR A 357 21.79 -13.50 17.78
CA TYR A 357 21.20 -13.92 19.07
C TYR A 357 21.98 -13.35 20.26
N THR A 358 23.30 -13.49 20.22
CA THR A 358 24.18 -13.00 21.28
C THR A 358 24.09 -11.48 21.39
N LEU A 359 24.06 -10.77 20.26
CA LEU A 359 23.93 -9.31 20.23
C LEU A 359 22.64 -8.85 20.86
N ILE A 360 21.51 -9.45 20.48
CA ILE A 360 20.21 -9.12 21.04
C ILE A 360 20.20 -9.33 22.56
N GLU A 361 20.77 -10.43 23.04
CA GLU A 361 20.81 -10.75 24.48
C GLU A 361 21.69 -9.78 25.28
N LEU A 362 22.88 -9.44 24.76
CA LEU A 362 23.76 -8.44 25.38
C LEU A 362 23.08 -7.07 25.42
N PHE A 363 22.43 -6.68 24.33
CA PHE A 363 21.86 -5.35 24.19
C PHE A 363 20.62 -5.12 25.05
N LYS A 364 19.77 -6.15 25.22
CA LYS A 364 18.67 -6.15 26.19
C LYS A 364 19.16 -5.80 27.59
N ASN A 365 20.34 -6.32 27.96
CA ASN A 365 20.96 -6.14 29.26
C ASN A 365 21.91 -4.93 29.34
N THR A 366 21.99 -4.11 28.29
CA THR A 366 22.82 -2.89 28.29
C THR A 366 21.98 -1.64 28.52
N LYS A 367 22.40 -0.81 29.48
CA LYS A 367 21.93 0.56 29.64
C LYS A 367 22.77 1.48 28.75
N ILE A 368 22.08 2.36 28.04
CA ILE A 368 22.71 3.26 27.07
C ILE A 368 22.39 4.69 27.49
N SER A 369 23.44 5.49 27.65
CA SER A 369 23.31 6.90 27.98
C SER A 369 22.50 7.67 26.94
N PRO A 370 21.63 8.61 27.32
CA PRO A 370 20.88 9.43 26.36
C PRO A 370 21.76 10.23 25.38
N GLN A 371 23.00 10.55 25.76
CA GLN A 371 23.94 11.35 24.95
C GLN A 371 24.24 10.70 23.59
N ILE A 372 24.16 9.38 23.53
CA ILE A 372 24.31 8.60 22.30
C ILE A 372 23.31 9.05 21.22
N ASN A 373 22.15 9.60 21.58
CA ASN A 373 21.13 10.00 20.61
C ASN A 373 21.42 11.30 19.85
N ASN A 374 22.48 12.06 20.20
CA ASN A 374 22.84 13.33 19.57
C ASN A 374 23.10 13.25 18.05
N ARG A 375 23.32 12.04 17.51
CA ARG A 375 23.54 11.77 16.07
C ARG A 375 22.58 10.71 15.51
N LEU A 376 21.36 10.63 16.04
CA LEU A 376 20.39 9.61 15.64
C LEU A 376 20.12 9.58 14.13
N ILE A 377 19.99 10.76 13.50
CA ILE A 377 19.71 10.87 12.06
C ILE A 377 20.86 10.30 11.23
N LEU A 378 22.10 10.63 11.57
CA LEU A 378 23.29 10.11 10.87
C LEU A 378 23.36 8.58 10.98
N LYS A 379 23.05 8.02 12.16
CA LYS A 379 23.02 6.56 12.35
C LYS A 379 21.97 5.86 11.49
N LYS A 380 20.77 6.46 11.37
CA LYS A 380 19.73 5.95 10.47
C LYS A 380 20.22 5.98 9.03
N TYR A 381 20.87 7.07 8.62
CA TYR A 381 21.45 7.20 7.28
C TYR A 381 22.51 6.14 7.01
N ASP A 382 23.51 6.00 7.89
CA ASP A 382 24.59 5.03 7.75
C ASP A 382 24.03 3.60 7.67
N LEU A 383 23.11 3.26 8.57
CA LEU A 383 22.46 1.95 8.59
C LEU A 383 21.67 1.68 7.30
N ILE A 384 20.84 2.62 6.84
CA ILE A 384 20.03 2.43 5.64
C ILE A 384 20.90 2.24 4.39
N ASN A 385 22.04 2.93 4.29
CA ASN A 385 22.91 2.83 3.12
C ASN A 385 23.69 1.50 3.04
N ILE A 386 23.92 0.84 4.18
CA ILE A 386 24.57 -0.48 4.20
C ILE A 386 23.56 -1.64 4.10
N LEU A 387 22.26 -1.35 4.22
CA LEU A 387 21.21 -2.35 4.05
C LEU A 387 21.02 -2.65 2.56
N GLU A 388 21.38 -3.86 2.18
CA GLU A 388 21.16 -4.38 0.84
C GLU A 388 20.26 -5.62 0.93
N PHE A 389 19.24 -5.64 0.10
CA PHE A 389 18.28 -6.74 0.03
C PHE A 389 18.63 -7.66 -1.13
N GLU A 390 18.57 -8.99 -0.94
CA GLU A 390 18.75 -9.91 -2.06
C GLU A 390 17.58 -9.78 -3.03
N ASN A 391 17.92 -9.46 -4.29
CA ASN A 391 17.03 -9.57 -5.42
C ASN A 391 16.92 -11.05 -5.81
N TYR A 392 16.17 -11.82 -5.04
CA TYR A 392 16.14 -13.27 -5.17
C TYR A 392 15.84 -13.80 -6.57
N ILE A 393 16.58 -14.84 -6.93
CA ILE A 393 16.09 -15.92 -7.80
C ILE A 393 15.73 -17.06 -6.84
N PHE A 394 14.44 -17.33 -6.63
CA PHE A 394 13.98 -18.50 -5.87
C PHE A 394 14.35 -19.77 -6.65
N LYS A 395 15.55 -20.34 -6.41
CA LYS A 395 15.95 -21.65 -6.98
C LYS A 395 15.73 -22.82 -6.02
N ASP A 396 15.74 -22.59 -4.71
CA ASP A 396 15.85 -23.70 -3.75
C ASP A 396 14.59 -24.00 -2.91
N TYR A 397 13.52 -23.21 -3.01
CA TYR A 397 12.30 -23.43 -2.22
C TYR A 397 11.33 -24.48 -2.81
N LEU A 398 11.61 -25.00 -4.00
CA LEU A 398 10.82 -26.09 -4.61
C LEU A 398 11.31 -27.49 -4.19
N LYS A 399 12.43 -27.62 -3.47
CA LYS A 399 12.90 -28.92 -2.96
C LYS A 399 12.33 -29.32 -1.60
N SER A 400 11.54 -28.46 -0.94
CA SER A 400 10.98 -28.73 0.38
C SER A 400 9.53 -29.22 0.36
N PHE A 401 9.02 -29.64 -0.80
CA PHE A 401 7.68 -30.23 -0.96
C PHE A 401 7.69 -31.62 -1.61
N GLU A 402 8.84 -32.32 -1.60
CA GLU A 402 8.92 -33.76 -1.84
C GLU A 402 9.13 -34.54 -0.54
#